data_AF-A0A6G1R4X3-F1
#
_entry.id   AF-A0A6G1R4X3-F1
#
_cell.length_a   1.000
_cell.length_b   1.000
_cell.length_c   1.000
_cell.angle_alpha   90.00
_cell.angle_beta   90.00
_cell.angle_gamma   90.00
#
_symmetry.space_group_name_H-M   'P 1'
#
loop_
_entity.id
_entity.type
_entity.pdbx_description
1 polymer ?
#
loop_
_entity_poly.entity_id
_entity_poly.type
_entity_poly.pdbx_seq_one_letter_code
_entity_poly.pdbx_strand_id
1 'polypeptide(L)'
;FYNADDLKPEVSWIPNKHYSGIYGLMKLTLTKALPSNLSKVIVLDTDITFATDIAELWAVFGKFSDKQVIGLVENQSDWYLGNLWKNHRPWPALGRGFNTGVILLLLDRLRRLGWEQMWRLTAERELMSMLSTSLADQDIFNAVIKQDPSLVYRLPCFWNVQLSDHTRSEQCYTEVSDLKVIHWNSPKKLRVKNKHVEFFRNLYLTFLEYDGNLLRRELFGCASLPSPPSNQLQQALEELDEDDPCYDFRRQHLTQHRVHLFFLQYEFLALPNPTDVTLVAQLSMDRLQMLEAICKHWAGPISLALYMSDAEAQQFLRYAQASEVLSARRNVAYHIVYKEGQFYPINLLRNVALANTQTPYVFLTDIDFLPMYGLYDYLRNSIQQLELPQRKAALIVPAFETLHYRLTFPKSKAELLSMLDMGSLYTFRYHVWPKGHAPTDYAKWRTATVPYRVAWQPDFEPYVVVRRDCPKYDQRFVGFGWNKVSHIMELDAQEYELLVLPNAFID
;
A
#
# COMPACT_ATOMS: atom_id res chain seq x y z
N PHE A 1 5.42 -0.48 14.44
CA PHE A 1 6.34 -1.13 13.48
C PHE A 1 7.76 -1.00 14.01
N TYR A 2 8.57 -2.04 13.88
CA TYR A 2 9.98 -2.03 14.28
C TYR A 2 10.83 -1.78 13.04
N ASN A 3 11.80 -0.86 13.13
CA ASN A 3 12.65 -0.54 11.99
C ASN A 3 13.65 -1.69 11.74
N ALA A 4 13.52 -2.36 10.60
CA ALA A 4 14.40 -3.45 10.24
C ALA A 4 15.85 -2.97 10.01
N ASP A 5 16.06 -1.73 9.61
CA ASP A 5 17.40 -1.18 9.34
C ASP A 5 18.29 -1.17 10.58
N ASP A 6 17.70 -0.97 11.76
CA ASP A 6 18.41 -0.99 13.05
C ASP A 6 18.90 -2.41 13.42
N LEU A 7 18.30 -3.45 12.81
CA LEU A 7 18.59 -4.86 13.09
C LEU A 7 19.38 -5.55 11.98
N LYS A 8 19.46 -4.98 10.78
CA LYS A 8 20.22 -5.54 9.66
C LYS A 8 21.68 -5.87 10.01
N PRO A 9 22.43 -5.02 10.73
CA PRO A 9 23.83 -5.30 11.09
C PRO A 9 24.02 -6.60 11.89
N GLU A 10 22.98 -7.05 12.60
CA GLU A 10 23.04 -8.24 13.46
C GLU A 10 23.23 -9.53 12.65
N VAL A 11 22.77 -9.57 11.40
CA VAL A 11 22.78 -10.78 10.57
C VAL A 11 23.40 -10.58 9.19
N SER A 12 23.73 -9.35 8.79
CA SER A 12 24.25 -9.04 7.46
C SER A 12 25.59 -9.72 7.14
N TRP A 13 26.31 -10.15 8.18
CA TRP A 13 27.56 -10.90 8.05
C TRP A 13 27.37 -12.36 7.64
N ILE A 14 26.14 -12.89 7.68
CA ILE A 14 25.80 -14.28 7.34
C ILE A 14 25.56 -14.38 5.83
N PRO A 15 26.41 -15.08 5.06
CA PRO A 15 26.16 -15.30 3.64
C PRO A 15 24.90 -16.15 3.43
N ASN A 16 23.96 -15.67 2.60
CA ASN A 16 22.66 -16.31 2.41
C ASN A 16 22.29 -16.42 0.92
N LYS A 17 21.81 -17.60 0.51
CA LYS A 17 21.32 -17.88 -0.86
C LYS A 17 19.80 -17.86 -0.98
N HIS A 18 19.07 -17.71 0.12
CA HIS A 18 17.61 -17.71 0.12
C HIS A 18 17.05 -16.50 -0.64
N TYR A 19 15.95 -16.70 -1.38
CA TYR A 19 15.35 -15.66 -2.23
C TYR A 19 14.85 -14.44 -1.45
N SER A 20 14.52 -14.60 -0.16
CA SER A 20 14.14 -13.49 0.73
C SER A 20 15.33 -12.63 1.21
N GLY A 21 16.56 -12.96 0.80
CA GLY A 21 17.76 -12.21 1.15
C GLY A 21 17.96 -12.04 2.66
N ILE A 22 18.42 -10.86 3.09
CA ILE A 22 18.69 -10.55 4.50
C ILE A 22 17.44 -10.64 5.40
N TYR A 23 16.25 -10.37 4.86
CA TYR A 23 15.01 -10.38 5.63
C TYR A 23 14.62 -11.79 6.09
N GLY A 24 15.04 -12.83 5.36
CA GLY A 24 14.87 -14.22 5.78
C GLY A 24 15.70 -14.62 7.00
N LEU A 25 16.61 -13.77 7.49
CA LEU A 25 17.41 -14.01 8.69
C LEU A 25 16.88 -13.26 9.92
N MET A 26 15.91 -12.34 9.74
CA MET A 26 15.47 -11.42 10.79
C MET A 26 14.75 -12.11 11.96
N LYS A 27 14.21 -13.33 11.79
CA LYS A 27 13.56 -14.04 12.91
C LYS A 27 14.55 -14.38 14.04
N LEU A 28 15.85 -14.45 13.73
CA LEU A 28 16.91 -14.69 14.72
C LEU A 28 17.04 -13.54 15.74
N THR A 29 16.70 -12.30 15.34
CA THR A 29 16.91 -11.10 16.14
C THR A 29 15.70 -10.74 17.01
N LEU A 30 14.62 -11.52 16.99
CA LEU A 30 13.36 -11.18 17.67
C LEU A 30 13.47 -10.99 19.18
N THR A 31 14.41 -11.69 19.83
CA THR A 31 14.68 -11.50 21.27
C THR A 31 15.21 -10.10 21.61
N LYS A 32 15.89 -9.45 20.65
CA LYS A 32 16.41 -8.08 20.71
C LYS A 32 15.41 -7.06 20.14
N ALA A 33 14.73 -7.42 19.05
CA ALA A 33 13.80 -6.54 18.35
C ALA A 33 12.53 -6.23 19.17
N LEU A 34 12.00 -7.25 19.86
CA LEU A 34 10.72 -7.13 20.59
C LEU A 34 10.94 -6.65 22.03
N PRO A 35 9.95 -5.95 22.62
CA PRO A 35 10.03 -5.41 23.98
C PRO A 35 10.50 -6.42 25.02
N SER A 36 11.31 -5.98 25.97
CA SER A 36 11.91 -6.84 27.01
C SER A 36 10.87 -7.48 27.94
N ASN A 37 9.73 -6.81 28.14
CA ASN A 37 8.60 -7.31 28.93
C ASN A 37 7.70 -8.30 28.17
N LEU A 38 7.89 -8.48 26.86
CA LEU A 38 7.13 -9.46 26.08
C LEU A 38 7.71 -10.87 26.32
N SER A 39 6.91 -11.76 26.90
CA SER A 39 7.37 -13.10 27.30
C SER A 39 7.26 -14.15 26.20
N LYS A 40 6.26 -14.05 25.33
CA LYS A 40 6.02 -15.05 24.27
C LYS A 40 5.47 -14.43 23.00
N VAL A 41 5.76 -15.05 21.86
CA VAL A 41 5.29 -14.60 20.54
C VAL A 41 5.08 -15.79 19.61
N ILE A 42 4.07 -15.71 18.76
CA ILE A 42 3.93 -16.58 17.58
C ILE A 42 4.47 -15.81 16.38
N VAL A 43 5.47 -16.38 15.70
CA VAL A 43 6.08 -15.84 14.48
C VAL A 43 5.51 -16.60 13.30
N LEU A 44 5.08 -15.86 12.29
CA LEU A 44 4.36 -16.38 11.13
C LEU A 44 5.00 -15.83 9.86
N ASP A 45 5.20 -16.70 8.87
CA ASP A 45 5.49 -16.23 7.51
C ASP A 45 4.25 -15.53 6.92
N THR A 46 4.49 -14.66 5.94
CA THR A 46 3.43 -13.83 5.33
C THR A 46 2.63 -14.56 4.26
N ASP A 47 3.03 -15.76 3.90
CA ASP A 47 2.43 -16.63 2.90
C ASP A 47 1.73 -17.83 3.54
N ILE A 48 1.07 -17.60 4.67
CA ILE A 48 0.24 -18.60 5.35
C ILE A 48 -1.25 -18.26 5.27
N THR A 49 -2.09 -19.28 5.41
CA THR A 49 -3.54 -19.15 5.50
C THR A 49 -4.02 -19.91 6.74
N PHE A 50 -4.74 -19.21 7.63
CA PHE A 50 -5.40 -19.83 8.77
C PHE A 50 -6.77 -20.37 8.37
N ALA A 51 -7.04 -21.61 8.75
CA ALA A 51 -8.34 -22.27 8.58
C ALA A 51 -9.05 -22.50 9.93
N THR A 52 -8.51 -21.94 11.03
CA THR A 52 -8.99 -22.14 12.40
C THR A 52 -8.75 -20.89 13.25
N ASP A 53 -9.29 -20.88 14.46
CA ASP A 53 -8.95 -19.89 15.48
C ASP A 53 -7.48 -20.03 15.94
N ILE A 54 -6.72 -18.95 15.82
CA ILE A 54 -5.32 -18.87 16.27
C ILE A 54 -5.18 -19.00 17.80
N ALA A 55 -6.25 -18.77 18.58
CA ALA A 55 -6.23 -18.97 20.03
C ALA A 55 -5.88 -20.42 20.42
N GLU A 56 -6.29 -21.40 19.61
CA GLU A 56 -5.90 -22.81 19.80
C GLU A 56 -4.37 -22.99 19.71
N LEU A 57 -3.69 -22.27 18.80
CA LEU A 57 -2.23 -22.29 18.68
C LEU A 57 -1.58 -21.62 19.89
N TRP A 58 -2.15 -20.52 20.38
CA TRP A 58 -1.69 -19.85 21.60
C TRP A 58 -1.76 -20.76 22.83
N ALA A 59 -2.78 -21.62 22.93
CA ALA A 59 -2.91 -22.58 24.01
C ALA A 59 -1.79 -23.63 24.01
N VAL A 60 -1.11 -23.88 22.88
CA VAL A 60 -0.01 -24.85 22.78
C VAL A 60 1.20 -24.45 23.64
N PHE A 61 1.42 -23.17 23.93
CA PHE A 61 2.47 -22.74 24.88
C PHE A 61 2.33 -23.41 26.25
N GLY A 62 1.10 -23.67 26.71
CA GLY A 62 0.85 -24.36 27.98
C GLY A 62 1.28 -25.84 28.00
N LYS A 63 1.63 -26.40 26.84
CA LYS A 63 2.11 -27.79 26.69
C LYS A 63 3.64 -27.90 26.71
N PHE A 64 4.37 -26.78 26.74
CA PHE A 64 5.83 -26.79 26.77
C PHE A 64 6.31 -27.22 28.16
N SER A 65 7.30 -28.11 28.19
CA SER A 65 8.06 -28.39 29.41
C SER A 65 8.96 -27.21 29.80
N ASP A 66 9.59 -27.29 30.96
CA ASP A 66 10.50 -26.23 31.44
C ASP A 66 11.76 -26.05 30.59
N LYS A 67 12.15 -27.08 29.83
CA LYS A 67 13.30 -27.03 28.92
C LYS A 67 12.96 -26.47 27.54
N GLN A 68 11.71 -26.62 27.11
CA GLN A 68 11.29 -26.22 25.77
C GLN A 68 11.06 -24.71 25.71
N VAL A 69 11.57 -24.09 24.66
CA VAL A 69 11.54 -22.64 24.44
C VAL A 69 11.13 -22.26 23.02
N ILE A 70 11.19 -23.20 22.08
CA ILE A 70 10.82 -23.02 20.67
C ILE A 70 9.81 -24.12 20.30
N GLY A 71 8.68 -23.75 19.72
CA GLY A 71 7.76 -24.69 19.07
C GLY A 71 7.87 -24.58 17.56
N LEU A 72 8.16 -25.68 16.88
CA LEU A 72 8.17 -25.76 15.43
C LEU A 72 7.48 -27.02 14.91
N VAL A 73 7.05 -26.98 13.65
CA VAL A 73 6.57 -28.16 12.90
C VAL A 73 7.72 -28.78 12.13
N GLU A 74 7.83 -30.12 12.15
CA GLU A 74 8.83 -30.85 11.37
C GLU A 74 8.71 -30.50 9.88
N ASN A 75 9.84 -30.34 9.21
CA ASN A 75 9.89 -30.08 7.78
C ASN A 75 9.30 -31.29 7.02
N GLN A 76 8.38 -31.02 6.09
CA GLN A 76 7.63 -32.05 5.36
C GLN A 76 8.35 -32.53 4.09
N SER A 77 9.64 -32.21 3.94
CA SER A 77 10.50 -32.71 2.87
C SER A 77 11.79 -33.33 3.43
N ASP A 78 12.49 -34.09 2.60
CA ASP A 78 13.75 -34.73 2.97
C ASP A 78 14.97 -33.77 2.82
N TRP A 79 14.74 -32.44 2.82
CA TRP A 79 15.78 -31.40 2.66
C TRP A 79 17.00 -31.64 3.54
N TYR A 80 16.78 -31.87 4.83
CA TYR A 80 17.86 -32.03 5.79
C TYR A 80 18.43 -33.46 5.90
N LEU A 81 17.86 -34.43 5.18
CA LEU A 81 18.37 -35.81 5.18
C LEU A 81 19.56 -36.01 4.21
N GLY A 82 19.82 -35.05 3.32
CA GLY A 82 20.98 -35.09 2.41
C GLY A 82 20.82 -35.96 1.15
N ASN A 83 19.67 -36.61 0.98
CA ASN A 83 19.47 -37.65 -0.04
C ASN A 83 18.68 -37.16 -1.28
N LEU A 84 18.43 -35.86 -1.42
CA LEU A 84 17.60 -35.31 -2.50
C LEU A 84 18.26 -35.35 -3.88
N TRP A 85 19.57 -35.07 -3.96
CA TRP A 85 20.34 -35.14 -5.20
C TRP A 85 21.83 -35.35 -4.92
N LYS A 86 22.57 -35.76 -5.95
CA LYS A 86 24.02 -36.00 -5.88
C LYS A 86 24.73 -34.72 -5.43
N ASN A 87 25.51 -34.82 -4.34
CA ASN A 87 26.24 -33.72 -3.68
C ASN A 87 25.40 -32.72 -2.88
N HIS A 88 24.12 -32.99 -2.60
CA HIS A 88 23.37 -32.19 -1.62
C HIS A 88 23.99 -32.32 -0.23
N ARG A 89 24.38 -31.18 0.37
CA ARG A 89 24.90 -31.13 1.74
C ARG A 89 24.05 -30.12 2.51
N PRO A 90 23.06 -30.58 3.31
CA PRO A 90 22.24 -29.68 4.10
C PRO A 90 22.95 -29.24 5.37
N TRP A 91 22.48 -28.14 5.96
CA TRP A 91 22.89 -27.73 7.30
C TRP A 91 22.49 -28.79 8.35
N PRO A 92 23.17 -28.85 9.51
CA PRO A 92 22.83 -29.83 10.54
C PRO A 92 21.40 -29.67 11.04
N ALA A 93 20.68 -30.78 11.14
CA ALA A 93 19.33 -30.79 11.68
C ALA A 93 19.01 -32.11 12.41
N LEU A 94 17.93 -32.08 13.21
CA LEU A 94 17.37 -33.26 13.85
C LEU A 94 16.35 -33.92 12.92
N GLY A 95 16.64 -35.14 12.44
CA GLY A 95 15.77 -35.85 11.51
C GLY A 95 15.57 -35.06 10.21
N ARG A 96 14.32 -34.83 9.81
CA ARG A 96 13.99 -33.97 8.66
C ARG A 96 14.17 -32.48 8.93
N GLY A 97 14.53 -32.07 10.15
CA GLY A 97 14.57 -30.67 10.55
C GLY A 97 13.18 -30.07 10.72
N PHE A 98 13.12 -28.76 10.91
CA PHE A 98 11.93 -27.99 11.23
C PHE A 98 11.74 -26.83 10.26
N ASN A 99 10.48 -26.51 9.94
CA ASN A 99 10.16 -25.36 9.11
C ASN A 99 9.87 -24.12 9.96
N THR A 100 10.46 -22.96 9.62
CA THR A 100 10.35 -21.70 10.37
C THR A 100 9.16 -20.81 9.97
N GLY A 101 8.19 -21.32 9.22
CA GLY A 101 7.01 -20.55 8.82
C GLY A 101 5.96 -20.34 9.92
N VAL A 102 5.98 -21.21 10.94
CA VAL A 102 5.16 -21.06 12.15
C VAL A 102 6.05 -21.39 13.34
N ILE A 103 6.36 -20.40 14.17
CA ILE A 103 7.26 -20.54 15.32
C ILE A 103 6.57 -20.05 16.58
N LEU A 104 6.58 -20.86 17.63
CA LEU A 104 6.20 -20.44 18.99
C LEU A 104 7.47 -20.14 19.77
N LEU A 105 7.67 -18.90 20.21
CA LEU A 105 8.87 -18.50 20.95
C LEU A 105 8.51 -18.06 22.37
N LEU A 106 9.15 -18.67 23.37
CA LEU A 106 9.20 -18.17 24.75
C LEU A 106 10.40 -17.21 24.87
N LEU A 107 10.18 -15.95 24.51
CA LEU A 107 11.20 -14.90 24.44
C LEU A 107 11.92 -14.67 25.77
N ASP A 108 11.20 -14.72 26.89
CA ASP A 108 11.79 -14.54 28.23
C ASP A 108 12.79 -15.68 28.56
N ARG A 109 12.46 -16.92 28.22
CA ARG A 109 13.35 -18.07 28.37
C ARG A 109 14.50 -18.03 27.39
N LEU A 110 14.26 -17.68 26.12
CA LEU A 110 15.30 -17.52 25.10
C LEU A 110 16.33 -16.46 25.49
N ARG A 111 15.89 -15.31 26.02
CA ARG A 111 16.79 -14.26 26.53
C ARG A 111 17.65 -14.77 27.69
N ARG A 112 17.06 -15.49 28.65
CA ARG A 112 17.79 -16.09 29.79
C ARG A 112 18.82 -17.13 29.35
N LEU A 113 18.53 -17.88 28.28
CA LEU A 113 19.46 -18.86 27.70
C LEU A 113 20.54 -18.22 26.82
N GLY A 114 20.53 -16.89 26.63
CA GLY A 114 21.49 -16.22 25.76
C GLY A 114 21.31 -16.59 24.27
N TRP A 115 20.05 -16.63 23.79
CA TRP A 115 19.71 -16.99 22.41
C TRP A 115 20.60 -16.30 21.37
N GLU A 116 20.83 -14.99 21.51
CA GLU A 116 21.68 -14.22 20.59
C GLU A 116 23.07 -14.84 20.44
N GLN A 117 23.73 -15.12 21.55
CA GLN A 117 25.05 -15.73 21.56
C GLN A 117 25.00 -17.16 21.00
N MET A 118 23.97 -17.93 21.37
CA MET A 118 23.80 -19.33 20.96
C MET A 118 23.70 -19.50 19.44
N TRP A 119 22.84 -18.71 18.79
CA TRP A 119 22.68 -18.80 17.33
C TRP A 119 23.88 -18.21 16.59
N ARG A 120 24.51 -17.13 17.09
CA ARG A 120 25.70 -16.53 16.48
C ARG A 120 26.87 -17.51 16.45
N LEU A 121 27.21 -18.11 17.60
CA LEU A 121 28.29 -19.10 17.70
C LEU A 121 28.01 -20.33 16.83
N THR A 122 26.75 -20.76 16.75
CA THR A 122 26.34 -21.86 15.87
C THR A 122 26.55 -21.49 14.40
N ALA A 123 26.09 -20.32 13.97
CA ALA A 123 26.23 -19.85 12.60
C ALA A 123 27.70 -19.69 12.20
N GLU A 124 28.54 -19.06 13.03
CA GLU A 124 29.98 -18.94 12.82
C GLU A 124 30.64 -20.31 12.63
N ARG A 125 30.30 -21.28 13.49
CA ARG A 125 30.87 -22.63 13.41
C ARG A 125 30.49 -23.35 12.12
N GLU A 126 29.20 -23.37 11.78
CA GLU A 126 28.72 -24.11 10.60
C GLU A 126 29.15 -23.44 9.28
N LEU A 127 29.29 -22.10 9.26
CA LEU A 127 29.76 -21.35 8.09
C LEU A 127 31.20 -21.69 7.70
N MET A 128 32.02 -22.18 8.63
CA MET A 128 33.37 -22.68 8.30
C MET A 128 33.35 -23.84 7.29
N SER A 129 32.28 -24.64 7.28
CA SER A 129 32.12 -25.77 6.35
C SER A 129 31.07 -25.54 5.25
N MET A 130 30.00 -24.81 5.55
CA MET A 130 28.82 -24.70 4.65
C MET A 130 28.89 -23.50 3.70
N LEU A 131 29.79 -22.53 3.96
CA LEU A 131 30.00 -21.26 3.22
C LEU A 131 28.81 -20.28 3.21
N SER A 132 27.56 -20.76 3.30
CA SER A 132 26.35 -19.94 3.27
C SER A 132 25.13 -20.71 3.78
N THR A 133 24.11 -20.01 4.31
CA THR A 133 22.77 -20.57 4.50
C THR A 133 22.05 -20.75 3.17
N SER A 134 21.22 -21.78 3.05
CA SER A 134 20.35 -22.04 1.89
C SER A 134 18.89 -21.70 2.20
N LEU A 135 18.44 -21.98 3.43
CA LEU A 135 17.08 -21.70 3.91
C LEU A 135 17.09 -20.63 5.02
N ALA A 136 18.01 -19.68 4.92
CA ALA A 136 18.14 -18.52 5.82
C ALA A 136 18.11 -18.90 7.31
N ASP A 137 17.19 -18.29 8.09
CA ASP A 137 17.07 -18.55 9.53
C ASP A 137 16.79 -20.02 9.87
N GLN A 138 16.09 -20.73 8.99
CA GLN A 138 15.68 -22.12 9.19
C GLN A 138 16.89 -23.02 9.38
N ASP A 139 17.97 -22.80 8.63
CA ASP A 139 19.21 -23.56 8.76
C ASP A 139 19.86 -23.35 10.13
N ILE A 140 19.87 -22.12 10.63
CA ILE A 140 20.49 -21.77 11.91
C ILE A 140 19.63 -22.28 13.08
N PHE A 141 18.30 -22.12 13.03
CA PHE A 141 17.39 -22.72 14.02
C PHE A 141 17.59 -24.24 14.10
N ASN A 142 17.66 -24.93 12.96
CA ASN A 142 17.88 -26.37 12.93
C ASN A 142 19.25 -26.78 13.49
N ALA A 143 20.31 -26.04 13.18
CA ALA A 143 21.65 -26.31 13.70
C ALA A 143 21.77 -26.09 15.21
N VAL A 144 21.05 -25.10 15.77
CA VAL A 144 20.96 -24.90 17.21
C VAL A 144 20.19 -26.05 17.87
N ILE A 145 19.01 -26.41 17.33
CA ILE A 145 18.19 -27.51 17.86
C ILE A 145 18.90 -28.86 17.75
N LYS A 146 19.76 -29.06 16.75
CA LYS A 146 20.57 -30.27 16.62
C LYS A 146 21.57 -30.42 17.77
N GLN A 147 22.11 -29.32 18.28
CA GLN A 147 23.03 -29.32 19.42
C GLN A 147 22.30 -29.55 20.75
N ASP A 148 21.12 -28.96 20.91
CA ASP A 148 20.27 -29.18 22.07
C ASP A 148 18.81 -29.47 21.65
N PRO A 149 18.49 -30.76 21.42
CA PRO A 149 17.15 -31.19 21.07
C PRO A 149 16.09 -30.92 22.14
N SER A 150 16.48 -30.63 23.39
CA SER A 150 15.53 -30.40 24.49
C SER A 150 14.83 -29.04 24.41
N LEU A 151 15.36 -28.13 23.59
CA LEU A 151 14.80 -26.78 23.38
C LEU A 151 13.50 -26.77 22.58
N VAL A 152 13.24 -27.81 21.77
CA VAL A 152 12.14 -27.82 20.80
C VAL A 152 10.91 -28.59 21.29
N TYR A 153 9.75 -27.97 21.20
CA TYR A 153 8.46 -28.62 21.22
C TYR A 153 8.02 -28.91 19.79
N ARG A 154 7.76 -30.18 19.46
CA ARG A 154 7.32 -30.58 18.13
C ARG A 154 5.81 -30.37 18.00
N LEU A 155 5.40 -29.36 17.23
CA LEU A 155 3.99 -29.15 16.91
C LEU A 155 3.48 -30.24 15.96
N PRO A 156 2.20 -30.64 16.09
CA PRO A 156 1.52 -31.44 15.08
C PRO A 156 1.57 -30.76 13.71
N CYS A 157 1.68 -31.56 12.65
CA CYS A 157 2.02 -31.01 11.34
C CYS A 157 0.89 -30.24 10.64
N PHE A 158 -0.36 -30.38 11.09
CA PHE A 158 -1.48 -29.55 10.64
C PHE A 158 -1.37 -28.06 11.04
N TRP A 159 -0.51 -27.71 11.99
CA TRP A 159 -0.20 -26.33 12.37
C TRP A 159 0.78 -25.63 11.42
N ASN A 160 1.29 -26.32 10.41
CA ASN A 160 2.12 -25.77 9.34
C ASN A 160 2.19 -26.77 8.17
N VAL A 161 1.10 -26.89 7.42
CA VAL A 161 0.99 -27.75 6.24
C VAL A 161 1.76 -27.09 5.09
N GLN A 162 2.93 -27.64 4.75
CA GLN A 162 3.91 -27.02 3.87
C GLN A 162 3.66 -27.41 2.41
N LEU A 163 3.22 -26.45 1.60
CA LEU A 163 2.95 -26.62 0.17
C LEU A 163 4.19 -26.26 -0.65
N SER A 164 5.08 -27.25 -0.82
CA SER A 164 6.28 -27.14 -1.65
C SER A 164 6.47 -28.31 -2.62
N ASP A 165 7.44 -28.17 -3.52
CA ASP A 165 7.86 -29.29 -4.37
C ASP A 165 8.42 -30.42 -3.50
N HIS A 166 8.03 -31.66 -3.78
CA HIS A 166 8.45 -32.86 -3.03
C HIS A 166 8.10 -32.84 -1.52
N THR A 167 7.10 -32.07 -1.13
CA THR A 167 6.52 -32.13 0.22
C THR A 167 5.70 -33.41 0.42
N ARG A 168 5.55 -33.83 1.67
CA ARG A 168 4.69 -34.94 2.13
C ARG A 168 3.46 -34.43 2.89
N SER A 169 2.98 -33.25 2.52
CA SER A 169 1.91 -32.52 3.20
C SER A 169 0.62 -33.34 3.37
N GLU A 170 0.31 -34.23 2.43
CA GLU A 170 -0.86 -35.11 2.42
C GLU A 170 -0.88 -36.11 3.59
N GLN A 171 0.22 -36.27 4.32
CA GLN A 171 0.29 -37.10 5.53
C GLN A 171 -0.23 -36.35 6.77
N CYS A 172 -0.50 -35.05 6.66
CA CYS A 172 -0.87 -34.19 7.79
C CYS A 172 -2.36 -33.92 7.94
N TYR A 173 -3.16 -34.40 7.00
CA TYR A 173 -4.61 -34.23 7.00
C TYR A 173 -5.25 -35.39 6.26
N THR A 174 -6.40 -35.85 6.77
CA THR A 174 -7.25 -36.83 6.09
C THR A 174 -8.48 -36.15 5.49
N GLU A 175 -9.02 -35.17 6.22
CA GLU A 175 -10.15 -34.36 5.82
C GLU A 175 -9.80 -32.87 5.91
N VAL A 176 -10.60 -32.03 5.28
CA VAL A 176 -10.37 -30.58 5.24
C VAL A 176 -10.40 -29.95 6.65
N SER A 177 -11.22 -30.48 7.56
CA SER A 177 -11.34 -30.01 8.94
C SER A 177 -10.08 -30.22 9.79
N ASP A 178 -9.15 -31.08 9.34
CA ASP A 178 -7.88 -31.29 10.03
C ASP A 178 -6.90 -30.13 9.80
N LEU A 179 -7.10 -29.34 8.73
CA LEU A 179 -6.21 -28.25 8.34
C LEU A 179 -6.36 -27.07 9.30
N LYS A 180 -5.25 -26.66 9.92
CA LYS A 180 -5.22 -25.49 10.83
C LYS A 180 -4.47 -24.32 10.19
N VAL A 181 -3.27 -24.56 9.69
CA VAL A 181 -2.45 -23.55 8.98
C VAL A 181 -1.85 -24.15 7.72
N ILE A 182 -2.08 -23.47 6.60
CA ILE A 182 -1.57 -23.82 5.27
C ILE A 182 -0.46 -22.85 4.92
N HIS A 183 0.70 -23.35 4.51
CA HIS A 183 1.89 -22.55 4.27
C HIS A 183 2.36 -22.70 2.83
N TRP A 184 2.32 -21.61 2.06
CA TRP A 184 2.67 -21.54 0.65
C TRP A 184 4.18 -21.34 0.43
N ASN A 185 4.98 -22.18 1.07
CA ASN A 185 6.43 -22.00 1.21
C ASN A 185 7.24 -22.16 -0.08
N SER A 186 6.67 -22.72 -1.16
CA SER A 186 7.34 -22.74 -2.46
C SER A 186 7.46 -21.34 -3.08
N PRO A 187 8.58 -21.03 -3.78
CA PRO A 187 8.64 -19.87 -4.67
C PRO A 187 7.56 -19.87 -5.77
N LYS A 188 7.03 -21.06 -6.12
CA LYS A 188 5.94 -21.20 -7.11
C LYS A 188 4.57 -20.81 -6.56
N LYS A 189 4.44 -20.64 -5.23
CA LYS A 189 3.17 -20.30 -4.53
C LYS A 189 2.02 -21.18 -5.02
N LEU A 190 0.97 -20.58 -5.58
CA LEU A 190 -0.23 -21.27 -6.08
C LEU A 190 0.01 -22.22 -7.28
N ARG A 191 1.20 -22.19 -7.88
CA ARG A 191 1.56 -23.03 -9.05
C ARG A 191 2.26 -24.33 -8.65
N VAL A 192 2.43 -24.59 -7.35
CA VAL A 192 2.99 -25.86 -6.86
C VAL A 192 2.05 -27.02 -7.19
N LYS A 193 2.60 -28.16 -7.61
CA LYS A 193 1.80 -29.37 -7.85
C LYS A 193 1.63 -30.12 -6.54
N ASN A 194 0.40 -30.27 -6.08
CA ASN A 194 0.05 -31.12 -4.94
C ASN A 194 -1.31 -31.81 -5.19
N LYS A 195 -1.60 -32.87 -4.43
CA LYS A 195 -2.81 -33.71 -4.61
C LYS A 195 -4.12 -32.91 -4.52
N HIS A 196 -4.16 -31.89 -3.67
CA HIS A 196 -5.36 -31.09 -3.38
C HIS A 196 -5.19 -29.62 -3.82
N VAL A 197 -4.42 -29.38 -4.89
CA VAL A 197 -3.99 -28.02 -5.28
C VAL A 197 -5.17 -27.11 -5.62
N GLU A 198 -6.22 -27.65 -6.25
CA GLU A 198 -7.41 -26.87 -6.60
C GLU A 198 -8.14 -26.38 -5.35
N PHE A 199 -8.30 -27.24 -4.34
CA PHE A 199 -8.89 -26.88 -3.07
C PHE A 199 -8.12 -25.75 -2.38
N PHE A 200 -6.80 -25.92 -2.20
CA PHE A 200 -5.97 -24.89 -1.55
C PHE A 200 -5.96 -23.58 -2.34
N ARG A 201 -5.89 -23.66 -3.68
CA ARG A 201 -5.91 -22.47 -4.54
C ARG A 201 -7.25 -21.73 -4.40
N ASN A 202 -8.36 -22.45 -4.41
CA ASN A 202 -9.68 -21.85 -4.25
C ASN A 202 -9.85 -21.21 -2.87
N LEU A 203 -9.35 -21.87 -1.80
CA LEU A 203 -9.35 -21.30 -0.46
C LEU A 203 -8.55 -19.98 -0.40
N TYR A 204 -7.32 -19.97 -0.93
CA TYR A 204 -6.50 -18.77 -0.98
C TYR A 204 -7.15 -17.64 -1.78
N LEU A 205 -7.69 -17.94 -2.97
CA LEU A 205 -8.38 -16.96 -3.80
C LEU A 205 -9.63 -16.42 -3.10
N THR A 206 -10.36 -17.25 -2.37
CA THR A 206 -11.53 -16.80 -1.58
C THR A 206 -11.12 -15.75 -0.54
N PHE A 207 -10.02 -15.99 0.19
CA PHE A 207 -9.51 -14.99 1.16
C PHE A 207 -9.02 -13.70 0.50
N LEU A 208 -8.48 -13.77 -0.72
CA LEU A 208 -8.07 -12.56 -1.45
C LEU A 208 -9.25 -11.73 -1.94
N GLU A 209 -10.39 -12.37 -2.23
CA GLU A 209 -11.62 -11.69 -2.68
C GLU A 209 -12.47 -11.19 -1.49
N TYR A 210 -12.16 -11.59 -0.26
CA TYR A 210 -12.86 -11.09 0.93
C TYR A 210 -12.60 -9.60 1.14
N ASP A 211 -13.69 -8.87 1.35
CA ASP A 211 -13.68 -7.48 1.76
C ASP A 211 -13.06 -7.36 3.16
N GLY A 212 -11.93 -6.67 3.26
CA GLY A 212 -11.26 -6.45 4.53
C GLY A 212 -12.12 -5.70 5.56
N ASN A 213 -13.16 -4.97 5.13
CA ASN A 213 -14.12 -4.33 6.04
C ASN A 213 -15.01 -5.34 6.77
N LEU A 214 -15.12 -6.58 6.28
CA LEU A 214 -15.82 -7.65 6.99
C LEU A 214 -15.24 -7.87 8.39
N LEU A 215 -13.92 -7.73 8.55
CA LEU A 215 -13.23 -7.86 9.84
C LEU A 215 -13.55 -6.71 10.81
N ARG A 216 -13.97 -5.54 10.29
CA ARG A 216 -14.38 -4.39 11.12
C ARG A 216 -15.79 -4.55 11.68
N ARG A 217 -16.59 -5.46 11.12
CA ARG A 217 -17.97 -5.72 11.56
C ARG A 217 -18.04 -6.63 12.79
N GLU A 218 -16.90 -7.00 13.37
CA GLU A 218 -16.81 -7.85 14.57
C GLU A 218 -17.72 -9.07 14.49
N LEU A 219 -17.72 -9.77 13.34
CA LEU A 219 -18.62 -10.90 13.08
C LEU A 219 -18.57 -12.02 14.14
N PHE A 220 -17.48 -12.07 14.90
CA PHE A 220 -17.27 -13.00 16.01
C PHE A 220 -17.05 -12.18 17.27
N GLY A 221 -18.00 -12.23 18.21
CA GLY A 221 -17.86 -11.56 19.50
C GLY A 221 -16.78 -12.21 20.37
N CYS A 222 -15.86 -11.40 20.90
CA CYS A 222 -14.96 -11.85 21.96
C CYS A 222 -15.73 -11.86 23.29
N ALA A 223 -15.84 -13.01 23.94
CA ALA A 223 -16.68 -13.22 25.14
C ALA A 223 -16.28 -12.41 26.40
N SER A 224 -15.33 -11.47 26.34
CA SER A 224 -14.68 -10.94 27.54
C SER A 224 -14.14 -9.50 27.45
N LEU A 225 -14.56 -8.68 26.48
CA LEU A 225 -14.26 -7.25 26.51
C LEU A 225 -15.56 -6.43 26.63
N PRO A 226 -15.68 -5.49 27.59
CA PRO A 226 -16.70 -4.47 27.50
C PRO A 226 -16.48 -3.73 26.19
N SER A 227 -17.53 -3.65 25.37
CA SER A 227 -17.50 -3.00 24.05
C SER A 227 -16.88 -1.61 24.16
N PRO A 228 -15.76 -1.31 23.46
CA PRO A 228 -15.28 0.06 23.26
C PRO A 228 -16.25 0.78 22.28
N PRO A 229 -16.02 2.03 21.81
CA PRO A 229 -17.07 2.97 21.36
C PRO A 229 -17.67 2.66 19.97
N SER A 230 -17.91 1.39 19.64
CA SER A 230 -18.80 0.99 18.54
C SER A 230 -20.24 1.46 18.77
N ASN A 231 -20.65 1.67 20.03
CA ASN A 231 -22.00 2.13 20.38
C ASN A 231 -22.32 3.52 19.78
N GLN A 232 -21.39 4.46 19.71
CA GLN A 232 -21.69 5.82 19.23
C GLN A 232 -21.86 5.90 17.71
N LEU A 233 -21.01 5.19 16.94
CA LEU A 233 -21.15 5.14 15.49
C LEU A 233 -22.40 4.35 15.09
N GLN A 234 -22.66 3.23 15.76
CA GLN A 234 -23.85 2.43 15.55
C GLN A 234 -25.12 3.24 15.86
N GLN A 235 -25.17 3.92 17.01
CA GLN A 235 -26.27 4.82 17.37
C GLN A 235 -26.43 5.96 16.35
N ALA A 236 -25.33 6.62 15.96
CA ALA A 236 -25.39 7.69 14.97
C ALA A 236 -25.88 7.22 13.60
N LEU A 237 -25.61 5.97 13.21
CA LEU A 237 -26.14 5.36 11.98
C LEU A 237 -27.61 4.98 12.12
N GLU A 238 -28.03 4.46 13.29
CA GLU A 238 -29.43 4.12 13.60
C GLU A 238 -30.33 5.36 13.72
N GLU A 239 -29.76 6.51 14.10
CA GLU A 239 -30.44 7.80 14.15
C GLU A 239 -30.65 8.46 12.77
N LEU A 240 -30.03 7.93 11.70
CA LEU A 240 -30.24 8.46 10.36
C LEU A 240 -31.59 8.02 9.79
N ASP A 241 -32.39 9.01 9.39
CA ASP A 241 -33.63 8.80 8.67
C ASP A 241 -33.36 8.52 7.18
N GLU A 242 -33.67 7.31 6.71
CA GLU A 242 -33.51 6.91 5.30
C GLU A 242 -34.39 7.72 4.34
N ASP A 243 -35.49 8.32 4.83
CA ASP A 243 -36.36 9.19 4.04
C ASP A 243 -35.84 10.63 3.92
N ASP A 244 -34.77 10.98 4.64
CA ASP A 244 -34.16 12.31 4.56
C ASP A 244 -33.44 12.53 3.20
N PRO A 245 -33.76 13.58 2.42
CA PRO A 245 -33.08 13.86 1.14
C PRO A 245 -31.56 14.05 1.24
N CYS A 246 -31.05 14.34 2.43
CA CYS A 246 -29.62 14.46 2.76
C CYS A 246 -29.09 13.25 3.55
N TYR A 247 -29.81 12.12 3.54
CA TYR A 247 -29.39 10.87 4.17
C TYR A 247 -27.96 10.48 3.75
N ASP A 248 -27.70 10.38 2.45
CA ASP A 248 -26.39 10.00 1.93
C ASP A 248 -25.30 10.99 2.38
N PHE A 249 -25.58 12.29 2.32
CA PHE A 249 -24.65 13.33 2.74
C PHE A 249 -24.29 13.21 4.24
N ARG A 250 -25.26 12.91 5.10
CA ARG A 250 -25.03 12.69 6.54
C ARG A 250 -24.35 11.36 6.81
N ARG A 251 -24.75 10.30 6.12
CA ARG A 251 -24.11 8.99 6.23
C ARG A 251 -22.64 9.05 5.86
N GLN A 252 -22.27 9.78 4.83
CA GLN A 252 -20.87 9.95 4.41
C GLN A 252 -20.00 10.66 5.46
N HIS A 253 -20.59 11.50 6.30
CA HIS A 253 -19.87 12.08 7.44
C HIS A 253 -19.41 11.02 8.46
N LEU A 254 -20.16 9.92 8.57
CA LEU A 254 -19.92 8.83 9.51
C LEU A 254 -19.05 7.71 8.92
N THR A 255 -18.98 7.59 7.59
CA THR A 255 -18.25 6.53 6.90
C THR A 255 -16.74 6.62 7.16
N GLN A 256 -16.17 5.60 7.79
CA GLN A 256 -14.72 5.50 8.00
C GLN A 256 -14.06 4.51 7.02
N HIS A 257 -13.43 5.03 5.98
CA HIS A 257 -12.71 4.18 5.02
C HIS A 257 -11.44 3.55 5.60
N ARG A 258 -11.10 2.38 5.08
CA ARG A 258 -9.81 1.72 5.29
C ARG A 258 -8.81 2.36 4.33
N VAL A 259 -7.66 2.80 4.83
CA VAL A 259 -6.65 3.49 4.01
C VAL A 259 -5.28 2.84 4.23
N HIS A 260 -4.62 2.45 3.14
CA HIS A 260 -3.24 1.99 3.12
C HIS A 260 -2.38 3.06 2.46
N LEU A 261 -1.70 3.85 3.29
CA LEU A 261 -0.81 4.91 2.82
C LEU A 261 0.50 4.33 2.32
N PHE A 262 1.03 4.88 1.22
CA PHE A 262 2.32 4.47 0.65
C PHE A 262 2.38 2.96 0.37
N PHE A 263 1.37 2.48 -0.35
CA PHE A 263 1.19 1.07 -0.72
C PHE A 263 2.38 0.50 -1.51
N LEU A 264 3.06 1.35 -2.26
CA LEU A 264 4.34 1.04 -2.91
C LEU A 264 5.44 1.92 -2.32
N GLN A 265 6.69 1.50 -2.52
CA GLN A 265 7.86 2.23 -2.07
C GLN A 265 7.84 3.67 -2.58
N TYR A 266 7.93 4.61 -1.65
CA TYR A 266 7.96 6.05 -1.92
C TYR A 266 9.20 6.64 -1.25
N GLU A 267 10.08 7.23 -2.06
CA GLU A 267 11.28 7.93 -1.61
C GLU A 267 11.23 9.34 -2.19
N PHE A 268 11.15 10.34 -1.31
CA PHE A 268 11.26 11.72 -1.71
C PHE A 268 12.21 12.48 -0.75
N LEU A 269 12.86 13.51 -1.30
CA LEU A 269 13.93 14.27 -0.67
C LEU A 269 13.51 14.80 0.70
N ALA A 270 14.37 14.64 1.70
CA ALA A 270 14.15 15.13 3.06
C ALA A 270 14.01 16.67 3.15
N LEU A 271 14.37 17.40 2.08
CA LEU A 271 14.33 18.87 2.00
C LEU A 271 13.77 19.30 0.63
N PRO A 272 12.44 19.48 0.48
CA PRO A 272 11.85 20.03 -0.74
C PRO A 272 12.29 21.48 -0.97
N ASN A 273 12.43 21.90 -2.23
CA ASN A 273 12.63 23.31 -2.54
C ASN A 273 11.36 24.10 -2.17
N PRO A 274 11.48 25.38 -1.79
CA PRO A 274 10.34 26.24 -1.46
C PRO A 274 9.31 26.38 -2.59
N THR A 275 9.70 26.08 -3.83
CA THR A 275 8.86 26.20 -5.03
C THR A 275 8.36 24.85 -5.55
N ASP A 276 8.77 23.72 -4.97
CA ASP A 276 8.36 22.40 -5.48
C ASP A 276 6.85 22.20 -5.39
N VAL A 277 6.32 21.44 -6.35
CA VAL A 277 4.89 21.20 -6.55
C VAL A 277 4.62 19.70 -6.63
N THR A 278 3.69 19.20 -5.84
CA THR A 278 3.21 17.81 -5.97
C THR A 278 1.93 17.80 -6.80
N LEU A 279 1.86 16.98 -7.85
CA LEU A 279 0.60 16.70 -8.54
C LEU A 279 -0.24 15.79 -7.65
N VAL A 280 -1.46 16.22 -7.35
CA VAL A 280 -2.41 15.52 -6.49
C VAL A 280 -3.59 15.11 -7.35
N ALA A 281 -3.84 13.81 -7.43
CA ALA A 281 -4.97 13.26 -8.15
C ALA A 281 -5.54 12.03 -7.44
N GLN A 282 -6.69 11.56 -7.92
CA GLN A 282 -7.37 10.39 -7.43
C GLN A 282 -7.91 9.58 -8.61
N LEU A 283 -8.01 8.26 -8.45
CA LEU A 283 -8.47 7.37 -9.53
C LEU A 283 -9.01 6.03 -9.04
N SER A 284 -9.75 5.37 -9.92
CA SER A 284 -10.17 3.97 -9.82
C SER A 284 -9.44 3.09 -10.86
N MET A 285 -9.66 1.78 -10.79
CA MET A 285 -9.01 0.78 -11.67
C MET A 285 -9.18 1.06 -13.17
N ASP A 286 -10.33 1.59 -13.59
CA ASP A 286 -10.66 1.90 -14.99
C ASP A 286 -9.88 3.09 -15.57
N ARG A 287 -9.08 3.78 -14.74
CA ARG A 287 -8.24 4.93 -15.15
C ARG A 287 -6.74 4.67 -15.03
N LEU A 288 -6.31 3.44 -14.70
CA LEU A 288 -4.89 3.11 -14.53
C LEU A 288 -4.04 3.42 -15.76
N GLN A 289 -4.61 3.32 -16.96
CA GLN A 289 -3.92 3.63 -18.23
C GLN A 289 -3.37 5.06 -18.28
N MET A 290 -3.94 6.00 -17.51
CA MET A 290 -3.48 7.39 -17.46
C MET A 290 -2.17 7.56 -16.68
N LEU A 291 -1.86 6.63 -15.75
CA LEU A 291 -0.74 6.77 -14.83
C LEU A 291 0.61 6.86 -15.55
N GLU A 292 0.86 5.97 -16.51
CA GLU A 292 2.11 6.00 -17.25
C GLU A 292 2.27 7.29 -18.07
N ALA A 293 1.17 7.77 -18.66
CA ALA A 293 1.18 8.99 -19.46
C ALA A 293 1.43 10.22 -18.58
N ILE A 294 0.73 10.35 -17.44
CA ILE A 294 0.99 11.42 -16.47
C ILE A 294 2.45 11.36 -15.98
N CYS A 295 2.96 10.16 -15.67
CA CYS A 295 4.35 9.99 -15.24
C CYS A 295 5.38 10.41 -16.30
N LYS A 296 5.03 10.36 -17.60
CA LYS A 296 5.88 10.87 -18.70
C LYS A 296 5.78 12.39 -18.86
N HIS A 297 4.63 12.98 -18.55
CA HIS A 297 4.36 14.42 -18.71
C HIS A 297 4.76 15.24 -17.48
N TRP A 298 4.80 14.63 -16.30
CA TRP A 298 5.09 15.29 -15.02
C TRP A 298 6.31 14.70 -14.33
N ALA A 299 7.46 15.37 -14.44
CA ALA A 299 8.70 14.92 -13.80
C ALA A 299 8.70 15.08 -12.26
N GLY A 300 7.89 15.99 -11.74
CA GLY A 300 7.78 16.29 -10.32
C GLY A 300 7.16 15.17 -9.48
N PRO A 301 7.09 15.35 -8.15
CA PRO A 301 6.43 14.39 -7.27
C PRO A 301 4.93 14.30 -7.56
N ILE A 302 4.37 13.11 -7.32
CA ILE A 302 2.95 12.80 -7.53
C ILE A 302 2.42 12.13 -6.25
N SER A 303 1.19 12.48 -5.83
CA SER A 303 0.44 11.77 -4.80
C SER A 303 -0.93 11.36 -5.33
N LEU A 304 -1.23 10.06 -5.23
CA LEU A 304 -2.42 9.43 -5.79
C LEU A 304 -3.19 8.69 -4.72
N ALA A 305 -4.50 8.96 -4.64
CA ALA A 305 -5.44 8.12 -3.91
C ALA A 305 -6.18 7.18 -4.88
N LEU A 306 -6.05 5.87 -4.67
CA LEU A 306 -6.62 4.84 -5.51
C LEU A 306 -7.82 4.18 -4.80
N TYR A 307 -9.01 4.26 -5.39
CA TYR A 307 -10.22 3.65 -4.84
C TYR A 307 -10.40 2.22 -5.36
N MET A 308 -10.09 1.24 -4.52
CA MET A 308 -9.95 -0.17 -4.92
C MET A 308 -10.49 -1.13 -3.87
N SER A 309 -10.98 -2.29 -4.29
CA SER A 309 -11.16 -3.46 -3.43
C SER A 309 -9.82 -4.08 -3.05
N ASP A 310 -9.81 -4.98 -2.05
CA ASP A 310 -8.62 -5.73 -1.67
C ASP A 310 -8.04 -6.54 -2.85
N ALA A 311 -8.90 -7.17 -3.67
CA ALA A 311 -8.50 -7.87 -4.87
C ALA A 311 -7.88 -6.94 -5.93
N GLU A 312 -8.49 -5.78 -6.18
CA GLU A 312 -7.99 -4.77 -7.12
C GLU A 312 -6.64 -4.19 -6.67
N ALA A 313 -6.43 -3.97 -5.37
CA ALA A 313 -5.15 -3.50 -4.84
C ALA A 313 -4.01 -4.50 -5.14
N GLN A 314 -4.28 -5.81 -5.05
CA GLN A 314 -3.33 -6.86 -5.45
C GLN A 314 -3.08 -6.89 -6.96
N GLN A 315 -4.09 -6.61 -7.77
CA GLN A 315 -3.92 -6.47 -9.23
C GLN A 315 -3.06 -5.24 -9.56
N PHE A 316 -3.32 -4.11 -8.90
CA PHE A 316 -2.56 -2.88 -9.05
C PHE A 316 -1.08 -3.06 -8.70
N LEU A 317 -0.75 -3.79 -7.62
CA LEU A 317 0.64 -4.10 -7.27
C LEU A 317 1.39 -4.76 -8.45
N ARG A 318 0.76 -5.77 -9.09
CA ARG A 318 1.35 -6.45 -10.26
C ARG A 318 1.45 -5.53 -11.46
N TYR A 319 0.44 -4.72 -11.72
CA TYR A 319 0.44 -3.73 -12.80
C TYR A 319 1.61 -2.74 -12.64
N ALA A 320 1.75 -2.13 -11.47
CA ALA A 320 2.81 -1.16 -11.19
C ALA A 320 4.21 -1.77 -11.26
N GLN A 321 4.39 -3.01 -10.79
CA GLN A 321 5.66 -3.73 -10.88
C GLN A 321 6.03 -4.14 -12.31
N ALA A 322 5.04 -4.42 -13.16
CA ALA A 322 5.27 -4.80 -14.55
C ALA A 322 5.55 -3.58 -15.46
N SER A 323 5.12 -2.38 -15.07
CA SER A 323 5.36 -1.15 -15.82
C SER A 323 6.78 -0.64 -15.59
N GLU A 324 7.57 -0.53 -16.66
CA GLU A 324 8.93 0.05 -16.60
C GLU A 324 8.91 1.51 -16.12
N VAL A 325 7.87 2.27 -16.49
CA VAL A 325 7.73 3.69 -16.11
C VAL A 325 7.43 3.83 -14.64
N LEU A 326 6.46 3.08 -14.12
CA LEU A 326 6.02 3.20 -12.73
C LEU A 326 7.04 2.60 -11.77
N SER A 327 7.63 1.45 -12.10
CA SER A 327 8.65 0.78 -11.26
C SER A 327 9.96 1.58 -11.16
N ALA A 328 10.31 2.37 -12.18
CA ALA A 328 11.49 3.22 -12.17
C ALA A 328 11.32 4.51 -11.31
N ARG A 329 10.08 4.91 -11.00
CA ARG A 329 9.80 6.17 -10.30
C ARG A 329 9.46 5.95 -8.83
N ARG A 330 10.35 6.43 -7.94
CA ARG A 330 10.12 6.39 -6.48
C ARG A 330 9.50 7.67 -5.89
N ASN A 331 9.29 8.70 -6.71
CA ASN A 331 8.66 9.96 -6.30
C ASN A 331 7.14 10.00 -6.57
N VAL A 332 6.50 8.83 -6.67
CA VAL A 332 5.05 8.68 -6.84
C VAL A 332 4.49 7.96 -5.62
N ALA A 333 3.67 8.64 -4.83
CA ALA A 333 3.02 8.08 -3.67
C ALA A 333 1.66 7.48 -4.06
N TYR A 334 1.47 6.20 -3.75
CA TYR A 334 0.23 5.48 -4.00
C TYR A 334 -0.46 5.17 -2.68
N HIS A 335 -1.67 5.69 -2.49
CA HIS A 335 -2.47 5.48 -1.28
C HIS A 335 -3.73 4.70 -1.66
N ILE A 336 -3.90 3.49 -1.16
CA ILE A 336 -5.13 2.72 -1.43
C ILE A 336 -6.19 3.14 -0.42
N VAL A 337 -7.35 3.59 -0.92
CA VAL A 337 -8.56 3.77 -0.14
C VAL A 337 -9.50 2.63 -0.52
N TYR A 338 -9.80 1.77 0.45
CA TYR A 338 -10.59 0.58 0.17
C TYR A 338 -12.05 0.93 -0.06
N LYS A 339 -12.66 0.25 -1.05
CA LYS A 339 -14.07 0.39 -1.40
C LYS A 339 -14.97 0.16 -0.18
N GLU A 340 -15.86 1.10 0.09
CA GLU A 340 -16.85 1.04 1.17
C GLU A 340 -18.03 1.94 0.77
N GLY A 341 -19.26 1.45 0.96
CA GLY A 341 -20.47 2.16 0.53
C GLY A 341 -20.69 2.16 -1.00
N GLN A 342 -21.73 2.87 -1.44
CA GLN A 342 -22.19 2.85 -2.83
C GLN A 342 -21.55 3.94 -3.70
N PHE A 343 -21.16 5.06 -3.10
CA PHE A 343 -20.66 6.21 -3.85
C PHE A 343 -19.15 6.23 -3.95
N TYR A 344 -18.67 6.92 -4.99
CA TYR A 344 -17.26 7.25 -5.16
C TYR A 344 -16.89 8.42 -4.23
N PRO A 345 -16.04 8.24 -3.21
CA PRO A 345 -15.80 9.26 -2.18
C PRO A 345 -14.73 10.26 -2.64
N ILE A 346 -14.99 10.99 -3.73
CA ILE A 346 -14.01 11.80 -4.46
C ILE A 346 -13.24 12.79 -3.58
N ASN A 347 -13.93 13.49 -2.68
CA ASN A 347 -13.31 14.49 -1.82
C ASN A 347 -12.49 13.88 -0.69
N LEU A 348 -12.87 12.71 -0.18
CA LEU A 348 -12.02 11.93 0.72
C LEU A 348 -10.72 11.52 0.00
N LEU A 349 -10.82 11.00 -1.23
CA LEU A 349 -9.65 10.59 -2.01
C LEU A 349 -8.70 11.76 -2.26
N ARG A 350 -9.23 12.92 -2.68
CA ARG A 350 -8.45 14.16 -2.83
C ARG A 350 -7.75 14.55 -1.53
N ASN A 351 -8.45 14.47 -0.39
CA ASN A 351 -7.87 14.78 0.91
C ASN A 351 -6.80 13.76 1.34
N VAL A 352 -6.97 12.47 1.06
CA VAL A 352 -5.96 11.44 1.35
C VAL A 352 -4.68 11.73 0.58
N ALA A 353 -4.79 12.01 -0.73
CA ALA A 353 -3.61 12.38 -1.52
C ALA A 353 -2.99 13.70 -1.04
N LEU A 354 -3.79 14.76 -0.87
CA LEU A 354 -3.33 16.08 -0.41
C LEU A 354 -2.60 16.02 0.94
N ALA A 355 -3.16 15.32 1.92
CA ALA A 355 -2.61 15.26 3.28
C ALA A 355 -1.24 14.56 3.35
N ASN A 356 -0.91 13.72 2.37
CA ASN A 356 0.32 12.96 2.31
C ASN A 356 1.35 13.55 1.33
N THR A 357 1.19 14.82 0.96
CA THR A 357 2.19 15.58 0.20
C THR A 357 3.20 16.27 1.13
N GLN A 358 4.45 16.42 0.64
CA GLN A 358 5.53 17.07 1.40
C GLN A 358 5.96 18.43 0.81
N THR A 359 5.60 18.71 -0.45
CA THR A 359 5.98 19.96 -1.13
C THR A 359 5.17 21.16 -0.62
N PRO A 360 5.71 22.39 -0.67
CA PRO A 360 4.98 23.59 -0.22
C PRO A 360 3.74 23.89 -1.06
N TYR A 361 3.76 23.52 -2.34
CA TYR A 361 2.65 23.71 -3.27
C TYR A 361 2.13 22.38 -3.79
N VAL A 362 0.86 22.37 -4.20
CA VAL A 362 0.18 21.22 -4.76
C VAL A 362 -0.57 21.64 -6.02
N PHE A 363 -0.56 20.79 -7.04
CA PHE A 363 -1.38 20.94 -8.23
C PHE A 363 -2.57 19.98 -8.12
N LEU A 364 -3.75 20.53 -7.86
CA LEU A 364 -4.99 19.77 -7.66
C LEU A 364 -5.64 19.49 -9.03
N THR A 365 -5.53 18.26 -9.52
CA THR A 365 -6.01 17.85 -10.85
C THR A 365 -6.81 16.56 -10.79
N ASP A 366 -7.63 16.34 -11.83
CA ASP A 366 -8.23 15.04 -12.07
C ASP A 366 -7.29 14.16 -12.91
N ILE A 367 -7.45 12.84 -12.82
CA ILE A 367 -6.57 11.85 -13.48
C ILE A 367 -6.72 11.82 -15.00
N ASP A 368 -7.83 12.36 -15.52
CA ASP A 368 -8.15 12.31 -16.94
C ASP A 368 -7.36 13.34 -17.78
N PHE A 369 -6.54 14.18 -17.15
CA PHE A 369 -5.76 15.20 -17.84
C PHE A 369 -4.28 14.87 -17.93
N LEU A 370 -3.69 15.19 -19.07
CA LEU A 370 -2.25 15.20 -19.26
C LEU A 370 -1.71 16.64 -19.12
N PRO A 371 -0.73 16.86 -18.22
CA PRO A 371 0.00 18.12 -18.15
C PRO A 371 0.74 18.42 -19.46
N MET A 372 0.83 19.69 -19.85
CA MET A 372 1.77 20.07 -20.90
C MET A 372 3.22 19.70 -20.51
N TYR A 373 4.05 19.37 -21.49
CA TYR A 373 5.47 19.10 -21.23
C TYR A 373 6.15 20.32 -20.58
N GLY A 374 6.94 20.06 -19.54
CA GLY A 374 7.63 21.11 -18.79
C GLY A 374 6.74 21.90 -17.83
N LEU A 375 5.47 21.51 -17.62
CA LEU A 375 4.57 22.22 -16.71
C LEU A 375 5.14 22.31 -15.29
N TYR A 376 5.79 21.24 -14.80
CA TYR A 376 6.40 21.23 -13.47
C TYR A 376 7.38 22.41 -13.27
N ASP A 377 8.34 22.57 -14.17
CA ASP A 377 9.34 23.63 -14.09
C ASP A 377 8.72 25.02 -14.32
N TYR A 378 7.75 25.11 -15.24
CA TYR A 378 7.00 26.35 -15.45
C TYR A 378 6.27 26.82 -14.19
N LEU A 379 5.63 25.90 -13.46
CA LEU A 379 4.94 26.21 -12.20
C LEU A 379 5.92 26.67 -11.12
N ARG A 380 7.06 25.98 -10.96
CA ARG A 380 8.10 26.39 -10.01
C ARG A 380 8.62 27.80 -10.28
N ASN A 381 8.87 28.12 -11.55
CA ASN A 381 9.29 29.46 -11.97
C ASN A 381 8.19 30.50 -11.72
N SER A 382 6.94 30.16 -12.01
CA SER A 382 5.79 31.05 -11.77
C SER A 382 5.60 31.35 -10.28
N ILE A 383 5.74 30.33 -9.42
CA ILE A 383 5.67 30.47 -7.95
C ILE A 383 6.73 31.46 -7.45
N GLN A 384 7.96 31.38 -7.99
CA GLN A 384 9.05 32.28 -7.64
C GLN A 384 8.80 33.71 -8.14
N GLN A 385 8.44 33.87 -9.41
CA GLN A 385 8.23 35.18 -10.06
C GLN A 385 7.04 35.94 -9.49
N LEU A 386 6.00 35.23 -9.06
CA LEU A 386 4.80 35.82 -8.46
C LEU A 386 4.92 36.00 -6.93
N GLU A 387 6.07 35.64 -6.35
CA GLU A 387 6.35 35.75 -4.92
C GLU A 387 5.25 35.11 -4.04
N LEU A 388 4.72 33.96 -4.48
CA LEU A 388 3.62 33.28 -3.81
C LEU A 388 3.85 32.96 -2.32
N PRO A 389 5.08 32.76 -1.80
CA PRO A 389 5.27 32.62 -0.35
C PRO A 389 4.71 33.80 0.46
N GLN A 390 4.59 34.98 -0.14
CA GLN A 390 4.07 36.20 0.47
C GLN A 390 2.63 36.52 0.06
N ARG A 391 2.02 35.71 -0.82
CA ARG A 391 0.69 35.99 -1.42
C ARG A 391 -0.25 34.82 -1.25
N LYS A 392 -1.49 35.11 -0.87
CA LYS A 392 -2.57 34.11 -0.81
C LYS A 392 -3.21 34.00 -2.18
N ALA A 393 -2.68 33.11 -3.03
CA ALA A 393 -3.16 32.96 -4.41
C ALA A 393 -3.31 31.49 -4.82
N ALA A 394 -4.26 31.24 -5.72
CA ALA A 394 -4.44 29.98 -6.43
C ALA A 394 -4.18 30.24 -7.92
N LEU A 395 -3.16 29.57 -8.47
CA LEU A 395 -2.81 29.68 -9.88
C LEU A 395 -3.67 28.73 -10.70
N ILE A 396 -4.51 29.26 -11.57
CA ILE A 396 -5.38 28.47 -12.45
C ILE A 396 -4.58 28.00 -13.67
N VAL A 397 -4.66 26.69 -13.92
CA VAL A 397 -4.18 26.03 -15.12
C VAL A 397 -5.40 25.71 -16.01
N PRO A 398 -5.55 26.38 -17.18
CA PRO A 398 -6.66 26.13 -18.09
C PRO A 398 -6.69 24.69 -18.61
N ALA A 399 -7.90 24.12 -18.67
CA ALA A 399 -8.15 22.77 -19.15
C ALA A 399 -8.84 22.78 -20.52
N PHE A 400 -8.48 21.78 -21.32
CA PHE A 400 -9.00 21.53 -22.65
C PHE A 400 -9.53 20.09 -22.75
N GLU A 401 -10.27 19.79 -23.81
CA GLU A 401 -10.74 18.43 -24.09
C GLU A 401 -10.76 18.17 -25.59
N THR A 402 -10.62 16.88 -25.94
CA THR A 402 -10.83 16.38 -27.29
C THR A 402 -12.01 15.42 -27.34
N LEU A 403 -12.79 15.50 -28.42
CA LEU A 403 -13.81 14.50 -28.76
C LEU A 403 -13.24 13.38 -29.65
N HIS A 404 -11.95 13.46 -30.03
CA HIS A 404 -11.30 12.53 -30.93
C HIS A 404 -10.47 11.49 -30.16
N TYR A 405 -10.68 10.20 -30.45
CA TYR A 405 -9.99 9.10 -29.78
C TYR A 405 -8.48 9.00 -30.08
N ARG A 406 -7.99 9.68 -31.14
CA ARG A 406 -6.58 9.63 -31.58
C ARG A 406 -6.07 11.02 -31.95
N LEU A 407 -5.89 11.85 -30.94
CA LEU A 407 -5.28 13.16 -31.08
C LEU A 407 -3.80 13.10 -30.71
N THR A 408 -2.95 13.81 -31.45
CA THR A 408 -1.59 14.09 -30.99
C THR A 408 -1.65 15.16 -29.92
N PHE A 409 -1.13 14.88 -28.73
CA PHE A 409 -1.10 15.84 -27.62
C PHE A 409 -0.30 17.10 -28.01
N PRO A 410 -0.84 18.31 -27.80
CA PRO A 410 -0.16 19.55 -28.18
C PRO A 410 1.11 19.76 -27.37
N LYS A 411 2.23 20.02 -28.05
CA LYS A 411 3.55 20.21 -27.40
C LYS A 411 3.78 21.65 -26.94
N SER A 412 2.94 22.59 -27.38
CA SER A 412 3.07 24.01 -27.07
C SER A 412 1.71 24.71 -27.09
N LYS A 413 1.63 25.88 -26.46
CA LYS A 413 0.44 26.75 -26.54
C LYS A 413 0.09 27.10 -28.00
N ALA A 414 1.09 27.35 -28.85
CA ALA A 414 0.85 27.69 -30.26
C ALA A 414 0.19 26.53 -31.02
N GLU A 415 0.63 25.30 -30.77
CA GLU A 415 0.02 24.10 -31.35
C GLU A 415 -1.40 23.88 -30.83
N LEU A 416 -1.61 24.04 -29.51
CA LEU A 416 -2.93 23.96 -28.90
C LEU A 416 -3.90 25.00 -29.49
N LEU A 417 -3.46 26.25 -29.70
CA LEU A 417 -4.28 27.28 -30.33
C LEU A 417 -4.66 26.92 -31.76
N SER A 418 -3.72 26.39 -32.54
CA SER A 418 -3.99 25.88 -33.90
C SER A 418 -5.07 24.79 -33.87
N MET A 419 -4.99 23.88 -32.89
CA MET A 419 -5.96 22.79 -32.73
C MET A 419 -7.35 23.27 -32.30
N LEU A 420 -7.43 24.29 -31.44
CA LEU A 420 -8.69 24.98 -31.14
C LEU A 420 -9.29 25.62 -32.40
N ASP A 421 -8.48 26.28 -33.22
CA ASP A 421 -8.93 26.98 -34.43
C ASP A 421 -9.40 26.00 -35.51
N MET A 422 -8.81 24.80 -35.55
CA MET A 422 -9.23 23.69 -36.40
C MET A 422 -10.44 22.93 -35.86
N GLY A 423 -10.91 23.21 -34.64
CA GLY A 423 -12.01 22.47 -33.99
C GLY A 423 -11.66 21.03 -33.61
N SER A 424 -10.37 20.71 -33.47
CA SER A 424 -9.92 19.40 -33.00
C SER A 424 -9.81 19.31 -31.47
N LEU A 425 -9.64 20.47 -30.81
CA LEU A 425 -9.72 20.66 -29.36
C LEU A 425 -10.83 21.65 -29.01
N TYR A 426 -11.30 21.55 -27.77
CA TYR A 426 -12.29 22.44 -27.18
C TYR A 426 -11.86 22.86 -25.79
N THR A 427 -12.42 23.98 -25.30
CA THR A 427 -12.30 24.32 -23.88
C THR A 427 -13.07 23.30 -23.06
N PHE A 428 -12.53 22.88 -21.92
CA PHE A 428 -13.11 21.78 -21.14
C PHE A 428 -14.58 22.02 -20.78
N ARG A 429 -15.42 21.00 -21.01
CA ARG A 429 -16.87 20.99 -20.76
C ARG A 429 -17.68 22.11 -21.43
N TYR A 430 -17.19 22.71 -22.52
CA TYR A 430 -17.86 23.84 -23.18
C TYR A 430 -19.32 23.56 -23.62
N HIS A 431 -19.67 22.29 -23.83
CA HIS A 431 -20.99 21.86 -24.31
C HIS A 431 -21.91 21.32 -23.21
N VAL A 432 -21.36 20.94 -22.04
CA VAL A 432 -22.12 20.32 -20.93
C VAL A 432 -22.24 21.26 -19.73
N TRP A 433 -21.16 21.95 -19.38
CA TRP A 433 -21.08 22.77 -18.18
C TRP A 433 -20.26 24.05 -18.42
N PRO A 434 -20.74 24.98 -19.29
CA PRO A 434 -19.96 26.15 -19.69
C PRO A 434 -19.59 27.05 -18.50
N LYS A 435 -20.50 27.18 -17.53
CA LYS A 435 -20.30 28.03 -16.33
C LYS A 435 -19.11 27.59 -15.49
N GLY A 436 -18.79 26.29 -15.45
CA GLY A 436 -17.73 25.77 -14.60
C GLY A 436 -16.33 26.25 -14.95
N HIS A 437 -16.12 26.71 -16.19
CA HIS A 437 -14.82 27.20 -16.63
C HIS A 437 -14.86 28.60 -17.26
N ALA A 438 -16.04 29.18 -17.46
CA ALA A 438 -16.22 30.51 -18.07
C ALA A 438 -15.38 31.63 -17.42
N PRO A 439 -15.27 31.73 -16.07
CA PRO A 439 -14.45 32.76 -15.43
C PRO A 439 -12.95 32.69 -15.79
N THR A 440 -12.46 31.57 -16.32
CA THR A 440 -11.08 31.45 -16.83
C THR A 440 -10.80 32.44 -17.98
N ASP A 441 -11.83 32.92 -18.68
CA ASP A 441 -11.70 33.83 -19.83
C ASP A 441 -10.72 33.31 -20.89
N TYR A 442 -11.08 32.19 -21.53
CA TYR A 442 -10.27 31.58 -22.56
C TYR A 442 -9.96 32.52 -23.72
N ALA A 443 -10.86 33.46 -24.05
CA ALA A 443 -10.62 34.46 -25.08
C ALA A 443 -9.41 35.35 -24.74
N LYS A 444 -9.33 35.83 -23.49
CA LYS A 444 -8.17 36.54 -22.97
C LYS A 444 -6.94 35.64 -22.85
N TRP A 445 -7.11 34.38 -22.42
CA TRP A 445 -6.01 33.43 -22.28
C TRP A 445 -5.24 33.24 -23.60
N ARG A 446 -5.94 33.17 -24.74
CA ARG A 446 -5.32 32.97 -26.06
C ARG A 446 -4.19 33.95 -26.35
N THR A 447 -4.38 35.22 -26.01
CA THR A 447 -3.41 36.30 -26.27
C THR A 447 -2.58 36.72 -25.06
N ALA A 448 -2.90 36.22 -23.86
CA ALA A 448 -2.20 36.59 -22.64
C ALA A 448 -0.74 36.10 -22.65
N THR A 449 0.16 37.00 -22.25
CA THR A 449 1.60 36.73 -22.04
C THR A 449 2.02 36.83 -20.58
N VAL A 450 1.17 37.42 -19.73
CA VAL A 450 1.36 37.57 -18.28
C VAL A 450 0.16 36.98 -17.53
N PRO A 451 0.34 36.49 -16.28
CA PRO A 451 -0.78 36.06 -15.45
C PRO A 451 -1.80 37.16 -15.23
N TYR A 452 -3.08 36.79 -15.16
CA TYR A 452 -4.16 37.75 -14.94
C TYR A 452 -5.17 37.24 -13.93
N ARG A 453 -5.73 38.18 -13.16
CA ARG A 453 -6.75 37.90 -12.15
C ARG A 453 -8.12 37.70 -12.80
N VAL A 454 -8.88 36.77 -12.24
CA VAL A 454 -10.30 36.55 -12.53
C VAL A 454 -11.10 36.61 -11.23
N ALA A 455 -12.39 36.92 -11.33
CA ALA A 455 -13.30 36.89 -10.20
C ALA A 455 -13.96 35.51 -10.11
N TRP A 456 -14.16 35.01 -8.90
CA TRP A 456 -14.99 33.83 -8.70
C TRP A 456 -16.42 34.09 -9.17
N GLN A 457 -17.08 33.05 -9.68
CA GLN A 457 -18.50 33.05 -10.01
C GLN A 457 -19.12 31.71 -9.56
N PRO A 458 -20.44 31.66 -9.31
CA PRO A 458 -21.12 30.40 -9.05
C PRO A 458 -20.79 29.35 -10.11
N ASP A 459 -20.71 28.09 -9.67
CA ASP A 459 -20.34 26.91 -10.48
C ASP A 459 -18.85 26.82 -10.87
N PHE A 460 -18.02 27.83 -10.61
CA PHE A 460 -16.63 27.85 -11.07
C PHE A 460 -15.78 26.73 -10.45
N GLU A 461 -15.12 25.95 -11.31
CA GLU A 461 -14.40 24.73 -10.93
C GLU A 461 -13.07 24.54 -11.70
N PRO A 462 -12.13 25.52 -11.63
CA PRO A 462 -10.83 25.41 -12.30
C PRO A 462 -9.92 24.34 -11.68
N TYR A 463 -8.83 24.03 -12.39
CA TYR A 463 -7.71 23.27 -11.84
C TYR A 463 -6.64 24.23 -11.35
N VAL A 464 -6.18 24.05 -10.11
CA VAL A 464 -5.38 25.07 -9.42
C VAL A 464 -4.11 24.52 -8.82
N VAL A 465 -3.06 25.33 -8.88
CA VAL A 465 -1.87 25.20 -8.05
C VAL A 465 -2.00 26.16 -6.86
N VAL A 466 -1.93 25.62 -5.66
CA VAL A 466 -2.13 26.37 -4.43
C VAL A 466 -1.14 25.88 -3.37
N ARG A 467 -0.92 26.67 -2.32
CA ARG A 467 -0.18 26.19 -1.15
C ARG A 467 -0.83 24.96 -0.55
N ARG A 468 -0.02 24.02 -0.07
CA ARG A 468 -0.45 22.72 0.49
C ARG A 468 -1.39 22.86 1.68
N ASP A 469 -1.25 23.92 2.48
CA ASP A 469 -2.11 24.19 3.63
C ASP A 469 -3.44 24.88 3.26
N CYS A 470 -3.87 24.73 2.00
CA CYS A 470 -5.19 25.12 1.56
C CYS A 470 -6.29 24.34 2.31
N PRO A 471 -7.53 24.83 2.29
CA PRO A 471 -8.68 24.14 2.88
C PRO A 471 -8.82 22.73 2.32
N LYS A 472 -9.26 21.80 3.17
CA LYS A 472 -9.59 20.44 2.74
C LYS A 472 -10.91 20.45 1.96
N TYR A 473 -11.08 19.48 1.08
CA TYR A 473 -12.35 19.23 0.43
C TYR A 473 -13.38 18.74 1.45
N ASP A 474 -14.63 19.19 1.36
CA ASP A 474 -15.71 18.67 2.19
C ASP A 474 -16.05 17.23 1.79
N GLN A 475 -15.77 16.28 2.69
CA GLN A 475 -15.86 14.84 2.43
C GLN A 475 -17.30 14.34 2.31
N ARG A 476 -18.28 15.14 2.72
CA ARG A 476 -19.70 14.80 2.61
C ARG A 476 -20.19 14.81 1.15
N PHE A 477 -19.51 15.56 0.28
CA PHE A 477 -19.75 15.50 -1.17
C PHE A 477 -19.11 14.24 -1.76
N VAL A 478 -19.97 13.33 -2.19
CA VAL A 478 -19.61 12.08 -2.86
C VAL A 478 -20.25 12.00 -4.24
N GLY A 479 -19.70 11.16 -5.11
CA GLY A 479 -20.18 11.04 -6.49
C GLY A 479 -19.97 12.32 -7.30
N PHE A 480 -20.92 12.62 -8.19
CA PHE A 480 -20.83 13.71 -9.15
C PHE A 480 -21.53 14.98 -8.66
N GLY A 481 -20.90 16.14 -8.91
CA GLY A 481 -21.47 17.46 -8.65
C GLY A 481 -21.00 18.09 -7.34
N TRP A 482 -20.83 19.42 -7.35
CA TRP A 482 -20.50 20.29 -6.20
C TRP A 482 -19.25 19.95 -5.36
N ASN A 483 -18.56 18.85 -5.68
CA ASN A 483 -17.40 18.36 -4.95
C ASN A 483 -16.18 19.30 -5.05
N LYS A 484 -15.84 19.78 -6.25
CA LYS A 484 -14.73 20.71 -6.52
C LYS A 484 -15.18 22.17 -6.41
N VAL A 485 -16.40 22.47 -6.86
CA VAL A 485 -17.01 23.81 -6.76
C VAL A 485 -17.00 24.34 -5.32
N SER A 486 -17.37 23.51 -4.34
CA SER A 486 -17.36 23.89 -2.92
C SER A 486 -15.95 24.23 -2.41
N HIS A 487 -14.92 23.53 -2.87
CA HIS A 487 -13.53 23.81 -2.52
C HIS A 487 -13.05 25.15 -3.09
N ILE A 488 -13.38 25.44 -4.34
CA ILE A 488 -13.01 26.71 -4.99
C ILE A 488 -13.79 27.88 -4.36
N MET A 489 -15.05 27.68 -4.01
CA MET A 489 -15.85 28.65 -3.25
C MET A 489 -15.19 28.97 -1.89
N GLU A 490 -14.70 27.97 -1.18
CA GLU A 490 -13.99 28.15 0.10
C GLU A 490 -12.67 28.92 -0.10
N LEU A 491 -11.92 28.65 -1.17
CA LEU A 491 -10.73 29.45 -1.50
C LEU A 491 -11.07 30.92 -1.73
N ASP A 492 -12.13 31.22 -2.47
CA ASP A 492 -12.58 32.61 -2.69
C ASP A 492 -13.06 33.26 -1.38
N ALA A 493 -13.84 32.55 -0.57
CA ALA A 493 -14.30 33.02 0.74
C ALA A 493 -13.14 33.30 1.72
N GLN A 494 -12.01 32.61 1.54
CA GLN A 494 -10.76 32.84 2.25
C GLN A 494 -9.84 33.88 1.59
N GLU A 495 -10.35 34.65 0.62
CA GLU A 495 -9.66 35.74 -0.06
C GLU A 495 -8.42 35.32 -0.86
N TYR A 496 -8.41 34.08 -1.40
CA TYR A 496 -7.37 33.69 -2.35
C TYR A 496 -7.51 34.46 -3.68
N GLU A 497 -6.42 35.05 -4.16
CA GLU A 497 -6.37 35.59 -5.53
C GLU A 497 -6.43 34.46 -6.56
N LEU A 498 -7.39 34.50 -7.47
CA LEU A 498 -7.50 33.55 -8.59
C LEU A 498 -6.75 34.10 -9.80
N LEU A 499 -5.58 33.52 -10.11
CA LEU A 499 -4.67 33.99 -11.16
C LEU A 499 -4.53 32.96 -12.28
N VAL A 500 -4.98 33.28 -13.49
CA VAL A 500 -4.84 32.39 -14.65
C VAL A 500 -3.43 32.49 -15.23
N LEU A 501 -2.77 31.34 -15.40
CA LEU A 501 -1.45 31.25 -15.98
C LEU A 501 -1.50 31.29 -17.52
N PRO A 502 -0.74 32.18 -18.18
CA PRO A 502 -0.88 32.43 -19.61
C PRO A 502 -0.29 31.31 -20.46
N ASN A 503 0.69 30.55 -19.97
CA ASN A 503 1.43 29.56 -20.75
C ASN A 503 1.38 28.15 -20.13
N ALA A 504 0.44 27.90 -19.22
CA ALA A 504 0.14 26.57 -18.71
C ALA A 504 -1.16 26.05 -19.32
N PHE A 505 -1.23 24.74 -19.55
CA PHE A 505 -2.47 24.06 -19.87
C PHE A 505 -2.39 22.57 -19.50
N ILE A 506 -3.57 21.97 -19.40
CA ILE A 506 -3.78 20.52 -19.35
C ILE A 506 -4.84 20.14 -20.39
N ASP A 507 -4.74 18.94 -20.97
CA ASP A 507 -5.65 18.41 -22.00
C ASP A 507 -5.90 16.91 -21.79
#